data_AF-A0AAW1G443-F1
#
_entry.id   AF-A0AAW1G443-F1
#
_cell.length_a   1.000
_cell.length_b   1.000
_cell.length_c   1.000
_cell.angle_alpha   90.00
_cell.angle_beta   90.00
_cell.angle_gamma   90.00
#
_symmetry.space_group_name_H-M   'P 1'
#
loop_
_entity.id
_entity.type
_entity.pdbx_description
1 polymer ?
#
loop_
_entity_poly.entity_id
_entity_poly.type
_entity_poly.pdbx_seq_one_letter_code
_entity_poly.pdbx_strand_id
1 'polypeptide(L)'
;MLFVDFSSAFNTIIPHKLVHKLKNLELSTSLCSWILDFLSNRPQNVRIGNLTSTTTILNTGAPQGCVLSPALFTLFTQDCSPTYSSNTKVKFADDTTVVGLISNNHETHYRQEVQHLAEWCSDNNLVLNTTKTKEVIVDFRRSRKTTPSPLYICRVEVERVVSMGRVGLHITEDLTWSLNTSHLVKKAQQRLFFLKKPVP
;
A
#
# COMPACT_ATOMS: atom_id res chain seq x y z
N MET A 1 7.26 -6.95 -10.67
CA MET A 1 6.28 -6.05 -10.03
C MET A 1 6.16 -6.45 -8.57
N LEU A 2 6.38 -5.53 -7.64
CA LEU A 2 6.23 -5.76 -6.20
C LEU A 2 4.93 -5.14 -5.72
N PHE A 3 4.02 -5.94 -5.17
CA PHE A 3 2.80 -5.49 -4.53
C PHE A 3 3.03 -5.40 -3.04
N VAL A 4 3.12 -4.18 -2.52
CA VAL A 4 3.52 -3.88 -1.15
C VAL A 4 2.30 -3.88 -0.23
N ASP A 5 2.41 -4.51 0.94
CA ASP A 5 1.37 -4.46 1.96
C ASP A 5 1.95 -3.79 3.21
N PHE A 6 1.21 -2.83 3.77
CA PHE A 6 1.59 -2.16 5.01
C PHE A 6 0.78 -2.71 6.18
N SER A 7 1.46 -3.00 7.29
CA SER A 7 0.80 -3.32 8.54
C SER A 7 0.18 -2.06 9.14
N SER A 8 -1.14 -1.95 9.05
CA SER A 8 -1.92 -0.90 9.73
C SER A 8 -1.52 0.54 9.34
N ALA A 9 -1.36 0.80 8.05
CA ALA A 9 -0.78 2.03 7.48
C ALA A 9 -1.33 3.35 8.08
N PHE A 10 -2.65 3.47 8.25
CA PHE A 10 -3.26 4.68 8.80
C PHE A 10 -2.90 4.93 10.26
N ASN A 11 -2.61 3.89 11.04
CA ASN A 11 -2.26 4.03 12.46
C ASN A 11 -0.79 4.41 12.67
N THR A 12 0.04 4.36 11.63
CA THR A 12 1.47 4.58 11.76
C THR A 12 1.92 6.00 11.42
N ILE A 13 1.03 6.84 10.88
CA ILE A 13 1.34 8.24 10.54
C ILE A 13 1.87 8.95 11.79
N ILE A 14 3.05 9.54 11.68
CA ILE A 14 3.62 10.36 12.75
C ILE A 14 3.25 11.82 12.49
N PRO A 15 2.44 12.48 13.35
CA PRO A 15 1.91 13.83 13.09
C PRO A 15 2.99 14.86 12.78
N HIS A 16 4.10 14.88 13.53
CA HIS A 16 5.18 15.84 13.29
C HIS A 16 5.90 15.63 11.95
N LYS A 17 6.07 14.37 11.50
CA LYS A 17 6.66 14.06 10.18
C LYS A 17 5.74 14.50 9.06
N LEU A 18 4.43 14.25 9.22
CA LEU A 18 3.44 14.75 8.27
C LEU A 18 3.49 16.28 8.17
N VAL A 19 3.44 16.99 9.31
CA VAL A 19 3.51 18.46 9.34
C VAL A 19 4.77 19.00 8.66
N HIS A 20 5.93 18.35 8.85
CA HIS A 20 7.15 18.72 8.15
C HIS A 20 7.00 18.58 6.63
N LYS A 21 6.44 17.46 6.14
CA LYS A 21 6.16 17.27 4.71
C LYS A 21 5.15 18.29 4.18
N LEU A 22 4.12 18.64 4.93
CA LEU A 22 3.14 19.66 4.54
C LEU A 22 3.77 21.05 4.41
N LYS A 23 4.69 21.41 5.31
CA LYS A 23 5.46 22.66 5.21
C LYS A 23 6.35 22.69 3.97
N ASN A 24 6.96 21.55 3.62
CA ASN A 24 7.76 21.43 2.38
C ASN A 24 6.91 21.55 1.10
N LEU A 25 5.59 21.32 1.21
CA LEU A 25 4.62 21.56 0.15
C LEU A 25 4.04 23.00 0.19
N GLU A 26 4.63 23.89 0.99
CA GLU A 26 4.26 25.30 1.13
C GLU A 26 2.82 25.52 1.64
N LEU A 27 2.25 24.56 2.38
CA LEU A 27 0.96 24.77 3.05
C LEU A 27 1.11 25.79 4.19
N SER A 28 0.04 26.55 4.43
CA SER A 28 0.03 27.58 5.47
C SER A 28 0.33 27.00 6.86
N THR A 29 1.07 27.76 7.67
CA THR A 29 1.40 27.38 9.05
C THR A 29 0.14 27.12 9.88
N SER A 30 -0.92 27.92 9.69
CA SER A 30 -2.18 27.75 10.40
C SER A 30 -2.85 26.40 10.09
N LEU A 31 -2.86 25.99 8.82
CA LEU A 31 -3.39 24.68 8.42
C LEU A 31 -2.53 23.54 8.98
N CYS A 32 -1.21 23.68 8.92
CA CYS A 32 -0.28 22.70 9.49
C CYS A 32 -0.49 22.53 11.01
N SER A 33 -0.67 23.63 11.74
CA SER A 33 -0.94 23.60 13.19
C SER A 33 -2.29 22.96 13.48
N TRP A 34 -3.33 23.26 12.69
CA TRP A 34 -4.64 22.62 12.83
C TRP A 34 -4.57 21.11 12.58
N ILE A 35 -3.84 20.66 11.54
CA ILE A 35 -3.63 19.24 11.28
C ILE A 35 -2.84 18.58 12.41
N LEU A 36 -1.82 19.24 12.96
CA LEU A 36 -1.06 18.73 14.09
C LEU A 36 -1.95 18.50 15.31
N ASP A 37 -2.77 19.49 15.65
CA ASP A 37 -3.72 19.43 16.77
C ASP A 37 -4.77 18.34 16.54
N PHE A 38 -5.36 18.30 15.33
CA PHE A 38 -6.28 17.24 14.92
C PHE A 38 -5.67 15.84 15.05
N LEU A 39 -4.36 15.70 14.81
CA LEU A 39 -3.65 14.43 14.84
C LEU A 39 -2.93 14.11 16.16
N SER A 40 -3.03 14.96 17.18
CA SER A 40 -2.32 14.78 18.45
C SER A 40 -3.28 14.75 19.63
N ASN A 41 -2.85 14.16 20.74
CA ASN A 41 -3.57 14.08 22.01
C ASN A 41 -5.03 13.61 21.89
N ARG A 42 -5.32 12.70 20.95
CA ARG A 42 -6.69 12.23 20.70
C ARG A 42 -7.09 11.19 21.74
N PRO A 43 -8.11 11.43 22.57
CA PRO A 43 -8.61 10.40 23.47
C PRO A 43 -9.41 9.34 22.68
N GLN A 44 -9.14 8.07 22.95
CA GLN A 44 -9.96 6.94 22.49
C GLN A 44 -10.32 6.01 23.64
N ASN A 45 -11.47 5.35 23.53
CA ASN A 45 -11.84 4.20 24.34
C ASN A 45 -12.62 3.21 23.47
N VAL A 46 -12.72 1.96 23.93
CA VAL A 46 -13.46 0.90 23.26
C VAL A 46 -14.69 0.59 24.11
N ARG A 47 -15.87 0.55 23.49
CA ARG A 47 -17.12 0.17 24.15
C ARG A 47 -17.68 -1.12 23.55
N ILE A 48 -17.94 -2.10 24.41
CA ILE A 48 -18.58 -3.38 24.04
C ILE A 48 -19.85 -3.50 24.89
N GLY A 49 -21.01 -3.31 24.26
CA GLY A 49 -22.29 -3.21 24.96
C GLY A 49 -22.29 -2.06 25.97
N ASN A 50 -22.38 -2.40 27.26
CA ASN A 50 -22.39 -1.45 28.36
C ASN A 50 -21.01 -1.26 29.03
N LEU A 51 -19.99 -2.01 28.61
CA LEU A 51 -18.65 -1.93 29.16
C LEU A 51 -17.80 -0.98 28.31
N THR A 52 -17.12 -0.04 28.95
CA THR A 52 -16.22 0.92 28.30
C THR A 52 -14.81 0.78 28.89
N SER A 53 -13.80 0.72 28.03
CA SER A 53 -12.40 0.67 28.45
C SER A 53 -11.96 1.98 29.09
N THR A 54 -10.80 1.96 29.74
CA THR A 54 -10.10 3.19 30.09
C THR A 54 -9.76 4.01 28.83
N THR A 55 -9.76 5.33 28.97
CA THR A 55 -9.35 6.25 27.90
C THR A 55 -7.84 6.15 27.68
N THR A 56 -7.44 6.02 26.42
CA THR A 56 -6.04 6.06 25.98
C THR A 56 -5.85 7.27 25.07
N ILE A 57 -4.75 7.99 25.24
CA ILE A 57 -4.40 9.13 24.37
C ILE A 57 -3.56 8.62 23.19
N LEU A 58 -3.96 8.96 21.96
CA LEU A 58 -3.24 8.64 20.74
C LEU A 58 -2.51 9.86 20.19
N ASN A 59 -1.23 9.65 19.87
CA ASN A 59 -0.34 10.63 19.23
C ASN A 59 0.26 10.12 17.91
N THR A 60 -0.30 9.04 17.38
CA THR A 60 0.07 8.44 16.10
C THR A 60 -1.18 8.05 15.33
N GLY A 61 -1.01 7.95 14.02
CA GLY A 61 -2.05 7.60 13.09
C GLY A 61 -3.07 8.70 12.83
N ALA A 62 -3.93 8.45 11.85
CA ALA A 62 -5.10 9.25 11.55
C ALA A 62 -6.38 8.47 11.93
N PRO A 63 -7.45 9.14 12.38
CA PRO A 63 -8.69 8.46 12.79
C PRO A 63 -9.29 7.62 11.67
N GLN A 64 -9.52 6.33 11.91
CA GLN A 64 -10.16 5.47 10.92
C GLN A 64 -11.63 5.89 10.73
N GLY A 65 -12.08 5.95 9.48
CA GLY A 65 -13.43 6.41 9.14
C GLY A 65 -13.57 7.94 9.01
N CYS A 66 -12.52 8.71 9.33
CA CYS A 66 -12.51 10.14 9.02
C CYS A 66 -12.22 10.36 7.53
N VAL A 67 -12.99 11.27 6.91
CA VAL A 67 -12.86 11.66 5.50
C VAL A 67 -11.47 12.21 5.17
N LEU A 68 -10.81 12.86 6.14
CA LEU A 68 -9.51 13.48 5.94
C LEU A 68 -8.34 12.47 5.97
N SER A 69 -8.52 11.32 6.64
CA SER A 69 -7.43 10.35 6.84
C SER A 69 -6.81 9.82 5.54
N PRO A 70 -7.57 9.43 4.50
CA PRO A 70 -7.01 9.05 3.19
C PRO A 70 -6.20 10.16 2.51
N ALA A 71 -6.67 11.41 2.60
CA ALA A 71 -5.96 12.55 2.02
C ALA A 71 -4.63 12.81 2.74
N LEU A 72 -4.64 12.74 4.08
CA LEU A 72 -3.42 12.89 4.89
C LEU A 72 -2.41 11.78 4.61
N PHE A 73 -2.87 10.54 4.41
CA PHE A 73 -1.98 9.45 4.03
C PHE A 73 -1.36 9.64 2.65
N THR A 74 -2.15 10.12 1.68
CA THR A 74 -1.64 10.48 0.34
C THR A 74 -0.55 11.56 0.45
N LEU A 75 -0.79 12.62 1.22
CA LEU A 75 0.19 13.68 1.45
C LEU A 75 1.44 13.17 2.20
N PHE A 76 1.25 12.30 3.20
CA PHE A 76 2.32 11.71 3.98
C PHE A 76 3.30 10.88 3.13
N THR A 77 2.77 10.18 2.13
CA THR A 77 3.54 9.29 1.26
C THR A 77 3.92 9.95 -0.07
N GLN A 78 3.65 11.24 -0.26
CA GLN A 78 3.81 11.92 -1.55
C GLN A 78 5.25 11.89 -2.06
N ASP A 79 6.22 12.06 -1.16
CA ASP A 79 7.66 12.04 -1.43
C ASP A 79 8.24 10.62 -1.61
N CYS A 80 7.43 9.57 -1.47
CA CYS A 80 7.78 8.23 -1.92
C CYS A 80 7.68 8.17 -3.46
N SER A 81 8.73 8.65 -4.12
CA SER A 81 8.91 8.69 -5.57
C SER A 81 9.93 7.64 -6.03
N PRO A 82 9.91 7.20 -7.30
CA PRO A 82 10.93 6.30 -7.83
C PRO A 82 12.29 7.01 -7.91
N THR A 83 13.35 6.28 -7.59
CA THR A 83 14.74 6.76 -7.68
C THR A 83 15.26 6.67 -9.11
N TYR A 84 14.90 5.59 -9.81
CA TYR A 84 15.36 5.33 -11.18
C TYR A 84 14.22 5.51 -12.18
N SER A 85 14.51 6.08 -13.35
CA SER A 85 13.54 6.25 -14.44
C SER A 85 13.01 4.94 -15.04
N SER A 86 13.74 3.84 -14.84
CA SER A 86 13.29 2.49 -15.22
C SER A 86 12.28 1.88 -14.25
N ASN A 87 11.94 2.60 -13.18
CA ASN A 87 11.01 2.16 -12.15
C ASN A 87 9.84 3.15 -12.02
N THR A 88 8.69 2.62 -11.64
CA THR A 88 7.48 3.37 -11.34
C THR A 88 6.92 2.91 -10.01
N LYS A 89 6.52 3.86 -9.17
CA LYS A 89 5.74 3.60 -7.95
C LYS A 89 4.29 4.02 -8.20
N VAL A 90 3.38 3.06 -8.22
CA VAL A 90 1.95 3.31 -8.33
C VAL A 90 1.35 3.24 -6.93
N LYS A 91 0.66 4.30 -6.50
CA LYS A 91 0.10 4.42 -5.15
C LYS A 91 -1.41 4.66 -5.23
N PHE A 92 -2.17 3.96 -4.39
CA PHE A 92 -3.61 4.17 -4.20
C PHE A 92 -3.94 4.00 -2.72
N ALA A 93 -4.15 5.10 -1.99
CA ALA A 93 -4.18 5.07 -0.53
C ALA A 93 -2.97 4.31 0.04
N ASP A 94 -3.17 3.25 0.83
CA ASP A 94 -2.12 2.38 1.37
C ASP A 94 -1.60 1.33 0.38
N ASP A 95 -2.29 1.08 -0.72
CA ASP A 95 -1.83 0.17 -1.76
C ASP A 95 -0.67 0.80 -2.57
N THR A 96 0.56 0.35 -2.35
CA THR A 96 1.75 0.71 -3.15
C THR A 96 2.25 -0.43 -4.03
N THR A 97 2.55 -0.17 -5.30
CA THR A 97 3.12 -1.15 -6.23
C THR A 97 4.40 -0.58 -6.84
N VAL A 98 5.50 -1.32 -6.75
CA VAL A 98 6.76 -0.99 -7.44
C VAL A 98 6.84 -1.79 -8.73
N VAL A 99 6.92 -1.10 -9.86
CA VAL A 99 7.13 -1.69 -11.17
C VAL A 99 8.54 -1.33 -11.59
N GLY A 100 9.38 -2.33 -11.87
CA GLY A 100 10.74 -2.11 -12.38
C GLY A 100 10.95 -2.86 -13.67
N LEU A 101 11.62 -2.24 -14.63
CA LEU A 101 12.04 -2.89 -15.86
C LEU A 101 13.34 -3.65 -15.64
N ILE A 102 13.31 -4.95 -15.93
CA ILE A 102 14.51 -5.82 -15.93
C ILE A 102 14.93 -6.02 -17.39
N SER A 103 16.09 -5.47 -17.76
CA SER A 103 16.61 -5.51 -19.13
C SER A 103 17.96 -6.23 -19.15
N ASN A 104 18.20 -7.07 -20.16
CA ASN A 104 19.46 -7.81 -20.31
C ASN A 104 19.86 -8.60 -19.04
N ASN A 105 18.88 -9.11 -18.29
CA ASN A 105 19.10 -9.77 -17.01
C ASN A 105 19.71 -8.88 -15.90
N HIS A 106 19.65 -7.55 -16.06
CA HIS A 106 20.03 -6.58 -15.06
C HIS A 106 18.78 -6.08 -14.33
N GLU A 107 18.69 -6.44 -13.06
CA GLU A 107 17.59 -6.08 -12.15
C GLU A 107 18.04 -5.10 -11.06
N THR A 108 19.25 -4.55 -11.17
CA THR A 108 19.90 -3.74 -10.14
C THR A 108 19.05 -2.54 -9.71
N HIS A 109 18.53 -1.75 -10.66
CA HIS A 109 17.67 -0.60 -10.34
C HIS A 109 16.40 -1.03 -9.61
N TYR A 110 15.78 -2.15 -10.00
CA TYR A 110 14.60 -2.65 -9.32
C TYR A 110 14.91 -3.07 -7.88
N ARG A 111 16.00 -3.82 -7.68
CA ARG A 111 16.43 -4.24 -6.32
C ARG A 111 16.79 -3.05 -5.43
N GLN A 112 17.54 -2.08 -5.95
CA GLN A 112 17.89 -0.85 -5.24
C GLN A 112 16.64 -0.05 -4.88
N GLU A 113 15.66 0.03 -5.77
CA GLU A 113 14.38 0.70 -5.48
C GLU A 113 13.59 0.04 -4.36
N VAL A 114 13.57 -1.30 -4.32
CA VAL A 114 12.93 -2.04 -3.23
C VAL A 114 13.65 -1.79 -1.90
N GLN A 115 14.98 -1.73 -1.92
CA GLN A 115 15.77 -1.40 -0.72
C GLN A 115 15.50 0.03 -0.24
N HIS A 116 15.54 1.03 -1.14
CA HIS A 116 15.21 2.42 -0.81
C HIS A 116 13.77 2.57 -0.31
N LEU A 117 12.83 1.80 -0.86
CA LEU A 117 11.47 1.76 -0.34
C LEU A 117 11.44 1.25 1.11
N ALA A 118 12.16 0.18 1.42
CA ALA A 118 12.21 -0.37 2.77
C ALA A 118 12.82 0.60 3.78
N GLU A 119 13.90 1.27 3.40
CA GLU A 119 14.54 2.33 4.20
C GLU A 119 13.59 3.51 4.40
N TRP A 120 12.99 4.02 3.32
CA TRP A 120 12.02 5.09 3.39
C TRP A 120 10.81 4.73 4.28
N CYS A 121 10.34 3.48 4.22
CA CYS A 121 9.26 3.02 5.10
C CYS A 121 9.69 3.06 6.57
N SER A 122 10.88 2.54 6.89
CA SER A 122 11.46 2.61 8.24
C SER A 122 11.56 4.07 8.73
N ASP A 123 12.10 4.96 7.89
CA ASP A 123 12.25 6.39 8.20
C ASP A 123 10.92 7.10 8.37
N ASN A 124 9.84 6.60 7.76
CA ASN A 124 8.49 7.16 7.88
C ASN A 124 7.59 6.38 8.85
N ASN A 125 8.16 5.47 9.65
CA ASN A 125 7.42 4.62 10.59
C ASN A 125 6.33 3.77 9.91
N LEU A 126 6.47 3.48 8.62
CA LEU A 126 5.58 2.57 7.90
C LEU A 126 6.12 1.15 8.03
N VAL A 127 5.29 0.26 8.56
CA VAL A 127 5.67 -1.14 8.78
C VAL A 127 5.32 -1.95 7.54
N LEU A 128 6.32 -2.38 6.79
CA LEU A 128 6.14 -3.29 5.67
C LEU A 128 5.77 -4.69 6.17
N ASN A 129 4.72 -5.28 5.60
CA ASN A 129 4.36 -6.67 5.82
C ASN A 129 4.96 -7.52 4.70
N THR A 130 6.20 -7.98 4.89
CA THR A 130 6.89 -8.79 3.86
C THR A 130 6.13 -10.09 3.55
N THR A 131 5.46 -10.69 4.52
CA THR A 131 4.66 -11.92 4.33
C THR A 131 3.45 -11.71 3.43
N LYS A 132 2.84 -10.52 3.45
CA LYS A 132 1.73 -10.16 2.55
C LYS A 132 2.18 -9.48 1.27
N THR A 133 3.41 -8.97 1.24
CA THR A 133 4.04 -8.42 0.04
C THR A 133 4.32 -9.56 -0.94
N LYS A 134 3.98 -9.35 -2.22
CA LYS A 134 4.14 -10.37 -3.27
C LYS A 134 4.86 -9.82 -4.48
N GLU A 135 5.68 -10.67 -5.11
CA GLU A 135 6.32 -10.36 -6.39
C GLU A 135 5.61 -11.12 -7.54
N VAL A 136 5.28 -10.40 -8.61
CA VAL A 136 4.88 -11.00 -9.90
C VAL A 136 5.92 -10.62 -10.94
N ILE A 137 6.46 -11.61 -11.66
CA ILE A 137 7.39 -11.39 -12.76
C ILE A 137 6.66 -11.60 -14.07
N VAL A 138 6.65 -10.57 -14.90
CA VAL A 138 6.08 -10.62 -16.24
C VAL A 138 7.22 -10.75 -17.24
N ASP A 139 7.29 -11.88 -17.94
CA ASP A 139 8.38 -12.17 -18.89
C ASP A 139 7.84 -12.77 -20.21
N PHE A 140 7.82 -11.92 -21.24
CA PHE A 140 7.41 -12.26 -22.61
C PHE A 140 8.58 -12.61 -23.53
N ARG A 141 9.81 -12.76 -23.01
CA ARG A 141 10.96 -13.19 -23.83
C ARG A 141 10.72 -14.61 -24.34
N ARG A 142 10.93 -14.82 -25.65
CA ARG A 142 10.81 -16.15 -26.28
C ARG A 142 11.78 -17.18 -25.70
N SER A 143 12.93 -16.73 -25.20
CA SER A 143 13.96 -17.58 -24.58
C SER A 143 14.18 -17.13 -23.14
N ARG A 144 13.62 -17.89 -22.20
CA ARG A 144 13.80 -17.68 -20.75
C ARG A 144 15.10 -18.33 -20.29
N LYS A 145 16.24 -17.73 -20.67
CA LYS A 145 17.56 -18.28 -20.31
C LYS A 145 17.88 -18.18 -18.83
N THR A 146 17.27 -17.22 -18.13
CA THR A 146 17.55 -16.91 -16.73
C THR A 146 16.28 -16.43 -16.02
N THR A 147 16.01 -17.04 -14.87
CA THR A 147 15.03 -16.56 -13.90
C THR A 147 15.69 -15.54 -12.97
N PRO A 148 15.03 -14.41 -12.66
CA PRO A 148 15.52 -13.47 -11.66
C PRO A 148 15.65 -14.14 -10.29
N SER A 149 16.73 -13.82 -9.57
CA SER A 149 17.01 -14.37 -8.24
C SER A 149 15.88 -14.03 -7.25
N PRO A 150 15.72 -14.76 -6.14
CA PRO A 150 14.74 -14.40 -5.12
C PRO A 150 14.96 -12.97 -4.59
N LEU A 151 13.87 -12.29 -4.24
CA LEU A 151 13.89 -10.95 -3.67
C LEU A 151 13.78 -11.04 -2.15
N TYR A 152 14.60 -10.28 -1.43
CA TYR A 152 14.58 -10.23 0.03
C TYR A 152 14.30 -8.81 0.51
N ILE A 153 13.40 -8.66 1.48
CA ILE A 153 13.12 -7.41 2.18
C ILE A 153 13.33 -7.67 3.66
N CYS A 154 14.20 -6.90 4.31
CA CYS A 154 14.56 -7.09 5.73
C CYS A 154 14.97 -8.55 6.05
N ARG A 155 15.73 -9.19 5.14
CA ARG A 155 16.17 -10.61 5.22
C ARG A 155 15.05 -11.66 5.11
N VAL A 156 13.82 -11.25 4.85
CA VAL A 156 12.70 -12.15 4.59
C VAL A 156 12.50 -12.26 3.08
N GLU A 157 12.41 -13.49 2.58
CA GLU A 157 12.13 -13.74 1.17
C GLU A 157 10.71 -13.28 0.82
N VAL A 158 10.59 -12.52 -0.26
CA VAL A 158 9.29 -12.12 -0.81
C VAL A 158 8.75 -13.27 -1.65
N GLU A 159 7.55 -13.73 -1.33
CA GLU A 159 6.89 -14.77 -2.10
C GLU A 159 6.60 -14.29 -3.54
N ARG A 160 7.09 -15.07 -4.51
CA ARG A 160 6.76 -14.89 -5.92
C ARG A 160 5.49 -15.65 -6.26
N VAL A 161 4.54 -14.96 -6.88
CA VAL A 161 3.24 -15.51 -7.25
C VAL A 161 2.97 -15.30 -8.75
N VAL A 162 2.17 -16.18 -9.34
CA VAL A 162 1.75 -16.10 -10.74
C VAL A 162 0.60 -15.12 -10.95
N SER A 163 -0.09 -14.73 -9.88
CA SER A 163 -1.17 -13.75 -9.92
C SER A 163 -1.34 -13.02 -8.59
N MET A 164 -1.76 -11.76 -8.63
CA MET A 164 -2.01 -10.95 -7.45
C MET A 164 -3.27 -10.10 -7.62
N GLY A 165 -4.11 -10.09 -6.58
CA GLY A 165 -5.28 -9.20 -6.50
C GLY A 165 -4.89 -7.84 -5.94
N ARG A 166 -5.32 -6.74 -6.58
CA ARG A 166 -5.03 -5.37 -6.15
C ARG A 166 -6.13 -4.41 -6.62
N VAL A 167 -6.71 -3.61 -5.71
CA VAL A 167 -7.78 -2.63 -6.01
C VAL A 167 -8.89 -3.20 -6.91
N GLY A 168 -9.33 -4.44 -6.63
CA GLY A 168 -10.40 -5.11 -7.39
C GLY A 168 -9.99 -5.69 -8.75
N LEU A 169 -8.71 -5.65 -9.12
CA LEU A 169 -8.14 -6.28 -10.31
C LEU A 169 -7.30 -7.50 -9.93
N HIS A 170 -7.30 -8.54 -10.77
CA HIS A 170 -6.32 -9.63 -10.71
C HIS A 170 -5.32 -9.47 -11.85
N ILE A 171 -4.05 -9.28 -11.50
CA ILE A 171 -2.93 -9.20 -12.45
C ILE A 171 -2.22 -10.54 -12.45
N THR A 172 -2.01 -11.12 -13.62
CA THR A 172 -1.31 -12.40 -13.81
C THR A 172 0.06 -12.17 -14.47
N GLU A 173 0.98 -13.12 -14.31
CA GLU A 173 2.32 -13.06 -14.91
C GLU A 173 2.32 -13.04 -16.45
N ASP A 174 1.27 -13.57 -17.07
CA ASP A 174 1.05 -13.59 -18.52
C ASP A 174 0.22 -12.38 -19.01
N LEU A 175 -0.22 -11.52 -18.09
CA LEU A 175 -1.13 -10.39 -18.30
C LEU A 175 -2.44 -10.75 -19.02
N THR A 176 -2.88 -12.01 -18.97
CA THR A 176 -4.18 -12.40 -19.51
C THR A 176 -5.32 -11.96 -18.58
N TRP A 177 -6.41 -11.47 -19.18
CA TRP A 177 -7.57 -10.98 -18.41
C TRP A 177 -8.53 -12.09 -17.99
N SER A 178 -8.26 -13.35 -18.33
CA SER A 178 -9.16 -14.49 -18.10
C SER A 178 -9.49 -14.64 -16.62
N LEU A 179 -8.48 -14.67 -15.74
CA LEU A 179 -8.68 -14.81 -14.30
C LEU A 179 -9.52 -13.65 -13.73
N ASN A 180 -9.16 -12.43 -14.07
CA ASN A 180 -9.86 -11.23 -13.63
C ASN A 180 -11.34 -11.24 -14.08
N THR A 181 -11.57 -11.55 -15.35
CA THR A 181 -12.91 -11.59 -15.95
C THR A 181 -13.76 -12.67 -15.30
N SER A 182 -13.23 -13.89 -15.15
CA SER A 182 -13.95 -14.97 -14.45
C SER A 182 -14.31 -14.60 -13.02
N HIS A 183 -13.42 -13.93 -12.29
CA HIS A 183 -13.68 -13.48 -10.93
C HIS A 183 -14.77 -12.38 -10.87
N LEU A 184 -14.73 -11.42 -11.78
CA LEU A 184 -15.74 -10.37 -11.91
C LEU A 184 -17.11 -10.96 -12.27
N VAL A 185 -17.17 -11.87 -13.24
CA VAL A 185 -18.41 -12.56 -13.64
C VAL A 185 -19.00 -13.34 -12.47
N LYS A 186 -18.18 -14.09 -11.72
CA LYS A 186 -18.62 -14.83 -10.53
C LYS A 186 -19.21 -13.89 -9.47
N LYS A 187 -18.53 -12.79 -9.17
CA LYS A 187 -19.01 -11.78 -8.20
C LYS A 187 -20.31 -11.11 -8.66
N ALA A 188 -20.44 -10.83 -9.95
CA ALA A 188 -21.66 -10.28 -10.54
C ALA A 188 -22.83 -11.28 -10.47
N GLN A 189 -22.60 -12.55 -10.81
CA GLN A 189 -23.61 -13.62 -10.73
C GLN A 189 -24.12 -13.82 -9.30
N GLN A 190 -23.24 -13.79 -8.30
CA GLN A 190 -23.64 -13.88 -6.89
C GLN A 190 -24.58 -12.74 -6.51
N ARG A 191 -24.28 -11.49 -6.92
CA ARG A 191 -25.15 -10.33 -6.67
C ARG A 191 -26.47 -10.43 -7.43
N LEU A 192 -26.42 -10.85 -8.69
CA LEU A 192 -27.61 -11.03 -9.52
C LEU A 192 -28.55 -12.09 -8.94
N PHE A 193 -28.00 -13.17 -8.36
CA PHE A 193 -28.81 -14.19 -7.68
C PHE A 193 -29.62 -13.60 -6.52
N PHE A 194 -29.03 -12.73 -5.70
CA PHE A 194 -29.77 -12.03 -4.64
C PHE A 194 -30.84 -11.09 -5.18
N LEU A 195 -30.58 -10.40 -6.30
CA LEU A 195 -31.57 -9.54 -6.95
C LEU A 195 -32.73 -10.31 -7.60
N LYS A 196 -32.49 -11.56 -8.01
CA LYS A 196 -33.49 -12.43 -8.63
C LYS A 196 -34.34 -13.21 -7.62
N LYS A 197 -33.97 -13.22 -6.34
CA LYS A 197 -34.83 -13.80 -5.31
C LYS A 197 -36.05 -12.88 -5.13
N PRO A 198 -37.29 -13.37 -5.34
CA PRO A 198 -38.46 -12.61 -4.94
C PRO A 198 -38.37 -12.36 -3.42
N VAL A 199 -38.54 -11.10 -3.02
CA VAL A 199 -38.72 -10.74 -1.61
C VAL A 199 -40.00 -11.43 -1.14
N PRO A 200 -40.01 -12.12 0.01
CA PRO A 200 -41.23 -12.69 0.57
C PRO A 200 -42.29 -11.62 0.86
#